data_AF-A0A9P8N874-F1
#
_entry.id   AF-A0A9P8N874-F1
#
_cell.length_a   1.000
_cell.length_b   1.000
_cell.length_c   1.000
_cell.angle_alpha   90.00
_cell.angle_beta   90.00
_cell.angle_gamma   90.00
#
_symmetry.space_group_name_H-M   'P 1'
#
loop_
_entity.id
_entity.type
_entity.pdbx_description
1 polymer ?
#
loop_
_entity_poly.entity_id
_entity_poly.type
_entity_poly.pdbx_seq_one_letter_code
_entity_poly.pdbx_strand_id
1 'polypeptide(L)'
;METLDLVFNHLVLPPELPNHRDLDAEAVGSAILARLQEACRVLSNGSGDGWCAIQRCLGNCKGIAEAHFDAQHLLQDWVDFRPSDIYLLRILEQNAALLMRRHIQSGKHFVIFEVFETSATAKKVLESDNALEWDFPGRAAQIPLDVFQQPSFQDNLSRFLEQAAQEPLHRFAARAKKAGAAPVETRDTTGPGLLTQFLMPLLEATGHSVDTLKIRKRVRDDVNIHNGESPWRRDPSWPTLRVAVQRQLCLSLGSEEGRASYKFLICAVLAQLLKDCAGRLSPDMTLVLRAKLCRRLAKLEQEKSKASKAARGVFQALFDTVGAQYYDAPDPSASISR
;
A
#
# COMPACT_ATOMS: atom_id res chain seq x y z
N MET A 1 9.80 -18.67 12.16
CA MET A 1 10.12 -17.23 12.13
C MET A 1 8.91 -16.49 12.69
N GLU A 2 9.08 -15.65 13.71
CA GLU A 2 7.94 -14.92 14.27
C GLU A 2 7.42 -13.89 13.26
N THR A 3 6.14 -13.53 13.32
CA THR A 3 5.53 -12.50 12.45
C THR A 3 6.29 -11.17 12.52
N LEU A 4 6.93 -10.86 13.66
CA LEU A 4 7.73 -9.65 13.82
C LEU A 4 8.96 -9.62 12.90
N ASP A 5 9.71 -10.72 12.80
CA ASP A 5 10.86 -10.86 11.89
C ASP A 5 10.43 -10.70 10.43
N LEU A 6 9.32 -11.35 10.07
CA LEU A 6 8.74 -11.26 8.73
C LEU A 6 8.42 -9.81 8.36
N VAL A 7 7.63 -9.13 9.21
CA VAL A 7 7.25 -7.73 9.01
C VAL A 7 8.47 -6.82 8.97
N PHE A 8 9.49 -7.09 9.80
CA PHE A 8 10.74 -6.35 9.78
C PHE A 8 11.40 -6.42 8.39
N ASN A 9 11.52 -7.61 7.80
CA ASN A 9 12.12 -7.78 6.48
C ASN A 9 11.37 -6.97 5.40
N HIS A 10 10.03 -6.97 5.45
CA HIS A 10 9.20 -6.23 4.49
C HIS A 10 9.22 -4.72 4.66
N LEU A 11 9.25 -4.20 5.90
CA LEU A 11 9.22 -2.76 6.15
C LEU A 11 10.63 -2.14 6.06
N VAL A 12 11.63 -2.84 6.58
CA VAL A 12 12.99 -2.35 6.74
C VAL A 12 13.85 -2.66 5.52
N LEU A 13 13.69 -3.82 4.87
CA LEU A 13 14.62 -4.33 3.86
C LEU A 13 16.08 -4.26 4.36
N PRO A 14 16.45 -5.08 5.36
CA PRO A 14 17.84 -5.18 5.81
C PRO A 14 18.76 -5.71 4.70
N PRO A 15 20.10 -5.59 4.87
CA PRO A 15 21.07 -6.11 3.90
C PRO A 15 20.97 -7.62 3.69
N GLU A 16 20.66 -8.37 4.75
CA GLU A 16 20.45 -9.82 4.69
C GLU A 16 18.94 -10.09 4.69
N LEU A 17 18.43 -10.55 3.55
CA LEU A 17 17.03 -10.92 3.38
C LEU A 17 16.87 -12.44 3.43
N PRO A 18 15.68 -12.95 3.80
CA PRO A 18 15.38 -14.37 3.64
C PRO A 18 15.57 -14.81 2.19
N ASN A 19 15.78 -16.10 2.00
CA ASN A 19 16.08 -16.72 0.70
C ASN A 19 14.95 -17.61 0.18
N HIS A 20 13.79 -17.56 0.84
CA HIS A 20 12.59 -18.32 0.49
C HIS A 20 11.33 -17.49 0.79
N ARG A 21 10.25 -17.80 0.09
CA ARG A 21 8.93 -17.18 0.30
C ARG A 21 8.45 -17.38 1.74
N ASP A 22 7.80 -16.36 2.29
CA ASP A 22 7.15 -16.46 3.58
C ASP A 22 6.02 -17.50 3.55
N LEU A 23 5.96 -18.32 4.60
CA LEU A 23 4.93 -19.35 4.73
C LEU A 23 3.53 -18.76 4.96
N ASP A 24 3.47 -17.61 5.64
CA ASP A 24 2.21 -16.95 6.02
C ASP A 24 2.20 -15.49 5.58
N ALA A 25 1.97 -15.28 4.28
CA ALA A 25 1.90 -13.95 3.68
C ALA A 25 0.67 -13.15 4.17
N GLU A 26 -0.42 -13.82 4.56
CA GLU A 26 -1.62 -13.17 5.10
C GLU A 26 -1.35 -12.54 6.47
N ALA A 27 -0.67 -13.26 7.37
CA ALA A 27 -0.26 -12.70 8.66
C ALA A 27 0.68 -11.49 8.49
N VAL A 28 1.56 -11.52 7.48
CA VAL A 28 2.41 -10.36 7.15
C VAL A 28 1.57 -9.18 6.68
N GLY A 29 0.66 -9.38 5.73
CA GLY A 29 -0.24 -8.33 5.21
C GLY A 29 -1.09 -7.72 6.33
N SER A 30 -1.68 -8.57 7.17
CA SER A 30 -2.47 -8.19 8.35
C SER A 30 -1.66 -7.38 9.36
N ALA A 31 -0.45 -7.83 9.71
CA ALA A 31 0.41 -7.12 10.64
C ALA A 31 0.90 -5.76 10.10
N ILE A 32 1.16 -5.65 8.79
CA ILE A 32 1.48 -4.37 8.14
C ILE A 32 0.27 -3.42 8.18
N LEU A 33 -0.93 -3.93 7.90
CA LEU A 33 -2.17 -3.16 7.95
C LEU A 33 -2.44 -2.62 9.37
N ALA A 34 -2.34 -3.49 10.38
CA ALA A 34 -2.55 -3.12 11.78
C ALA A 34 -1.60 -2.01 12.23
N ARG A 35 -0.31 -2.09 11.84
CA ARG A 35 0.67 -1.03 12.12
C ARG A 35 0.32 0.29 11.45
N LEU A 36 -0.17 0.26 10.21
CA LEU A 36 -0.63 1.47 9.52
C LEU A 36 -1.86 2.08 10.19
N GLN A 37 -2.82 1.26 10.63
CA GLN A 37 -4.00 1.71 11.35
C GLN A 37 -3.62 2.37 12.68
N GLU A 38 -2.72 1.76 13.46
CA GLU A 38 -2.26 2.32 14.73
C GLU A 38 -1.46 3.61 14.51
N ALA A 39 -0.55 3.63 13.54
CA ALA A 39 0.18 4.85 13.17
C ALA A 39 -0.76 5.97 12.70
N CYS A 40 -1.84 5.64 12.01
CA CYS A 40 -2.87 6.59 11.62
C CYS A 40 -3.62 7.15 12.83
N ARG A 41 -3.98 6.30 13.80
CA ARG A 41 -4.63 6.71 15.06
C ARG A 41 -3.74 7.67 15.84
N VAL A 42 -2.45 7.35 15.94
CA VAL A 42 -1.42 8.18 16.55
C VAL A 42 -1.37 9.59 15.95
N LEU A 43 -1.36 9.70 14.63
CA LEU A 43 -1.26 11.00 13.93
C LEU A 43 -2.60 11.74 13.82
N SER A 44 -3.72 11.04 14.02
CA SER A 44 -5.06 11.64 14.00
C SER A 44 -5.40 12.47 15.24
N ASN A 45 -4.68 12.27 16.36
CA ASN A 45 -4.90 13.01 17.60
C ASN A 45 -4.57 14.50 17.42
N GLY A 46 -5.57 15.29 17.01
CA GLY A 46 -5.48 16.73 16.75
C GLY A 46 -5.63 17.14 15.27
N SER A 47 -5.92 16.22 14.36
CA SER A 47 -5.87 16.45 12.91
C SER A 47 -7.22 16.28 12.21
N GLY A 48 -7.50 17.09 11.18
CA GLY A 48 -8.81 17.17 10.49
C GLY A 48 -9.22 15.97 9.61
N ASP A 49 -10.32 16.14 8.88
CA ASP A 49 -11.10 15.11 8.14
C ASP A 49 -10.30 14.09 7.30
N GLY A 50 -9.11 14.47 6.81
CA GLY A 50 -8.26 13.59 6.01
C GLY A 50 -7.78 12.33 6.73
N TRP A 51 -7.52 12.39 8.04
CA TRP A 51 -7.08 11.20 8.80
C TRP A 51 -8.21 10.21 9.05
N CYS A 52 -9.42 10.71 9.29
CA CYS A 52 -10.62 9.88 9.41
C CYS A 52 -10.89 9.09 8.11
N ALA A 53 -10.65 9.73 6.95
CA ALA A 53 -10.81 9.05 5.66
C ALA A 53 -9.77 7.94 5.45
N ILE A 54 -8.54 8.10 5.95
CA ILE A 54 -7.51 7.04 5.92
C ILE A 54 -7.91 5.88 6.83
N GLN A 55 -8.38 6.17 8.06
CA GLN A 55 -8.82 5.11 8.97
C GLN A 55 -9.95 4.28 8.36
N ARG A 56 -10.92 4.93 7.68
CA ARG A 56 -11.96 4.21 6.93
C ARG A 56 -11.39 3.42 5.75
N CYS A 57 -10.51 4.02 4.95
CA CYS A 57 -9.85 3.34 3.83
C CYS A 57 -9.09 2.07 4.28
N LEU A 58 -8.33 2.16 5.37
CA LEU A 58 -7.58 1.04 5.95
C LEU A 58 -8.49 0.05 6.69
N GLY A 59 -9.59 0.49 7.29
CA GLY A 59 -10.57 -0.39 7.95
C GLY A 59 -11.38 -1.22 6.97
N ASN A 60 -11.66 -0.67 5.79
CA ASN A 60 -12.54 -1.29 4.80
C ASN A 60 -11.79 -1.88 3.59
N CYS A 61 -10.45 -1.86 3.59
CA CYS A 61 -9.70 -2.43 2.47
C CYS A 61 -9.85 -3.96 2.41
N LYS A 62 -9.91 -4.51 1.19
CA LYS A 62 -10.07 -5.95 0.94
C LYS A 62 -8.83 -6.54 0.27
N GLY A 63 -8.63 -7.83 0.47
CA GLY A 63 -7.51 -8.55 -0.13
C GLY A 63 -6.16 -8.28 0.54
N ILE A 64 -6.13 -7.71 1.75
CA ILE A 64 -4.87 -7.39 2.47
C ILE A 64 -4.64 -8.36 3.63
N ALA A 65 -5.47 -8.27 4.68
CA ALA A 65 -5.39 -9.17 5.82
C ALA A 65 -5.93 -10.56 5.49
N GLU A 66 -6.97 -10.61 4.67
CA GLU A 66 -7.54 -11.83 4.08
C GLU A 66 -7.38 -11.70 2.56
N ALA A 67 -6.87 -12.73 1.88
CA ALA A 67 -6.68 -12.68 0.43
C ALA A 67 -8.02 -12.66 -0.33
N HIS A 68 -9.06 -13.23 0.27
CA HIS A 68 -10.37 -13.42 -0.33
C HIS A 68 -11.41 -12.46 0.26
N PHE A 69 -12.45 -12.20 -0.52
CA PHE A 69 -13.63 -11.45 -0.12
C PHE A 69 -14.79 -11.93 -0.99
N ASP A 70 -16.01 -11.83 -0.48
CA ASP A 70 -17.20 -12.21 -1.23
C ASP A 70 -17.95 -11.00 -1.79
N ALA A 71 -18.77 -11.26 -2.81
CA ALA A 71 -19.56 -10.23 -3.49
C ALA A 71 -20.52 -9.51 -2.53
N GLN A 72 -21.06 -10.20 -1.53
CA GLN A 72 -22.03 -9.63 -0.59
C GLN A 72 -21.40 -8.57 0.32
N HIS A 73 -20.20 -8.82 0.83
CA HIS A 73 -19.44 -7.86 1.62
C HIS A 73 -19.06 -6.62 0.80
N LEU A 74 -18.69 -6.80 -0.48
CA LEU A 74 -18.42 -5.66 -1.37
C LEU A 74 -19.67 -4.78 -1.55
N LEU A 75 -20.83 -5.41 -1.77
CA LEU A 75 -22.10 -4.69 -1.91
C LEU A 75 -22.45 -3.90 -0.65
N GLN A 76 -22.26 -4.50 0.53
CA GLN A 76 -22.47 -3.81 1.82
C GLN A 76 -21.56 -2.60 1.97
N ASP A 77 -20.27 -2.73 1.64
CA ASP A 77 -19.30 -1.64 1.72
C ASP A 77 -19.66 -0.49 0.76
N TRP A 78 -20.26 -0.79 -0.40
CA TRP A 78 -20.60 0.22 -1.40
C TRP A 78 -21.87 1.02 -1.10
N VAL A 79 -22.73 0.55 -0.18
CA VAL A 79 -23.90 1.30 0.30
C VAL A 79 -23.46 2.63 0.92
N ASP A 80 -22.42 2.58 1.76
CA ASP A 80 -21.91 3.73 2.51
C ASP A 80 -20.73 4.43 1.83
N PHE A 81 -20.55 4.24 0.53
CA PHE A 81 -19.38 4.75 -0.18
C PHE A 81 -19.40 6.29 -0.32
N ARG A 82 -18.68 6.97 0.59
CA ARG A 82 -18.75 8.44 0.76
C ARG A 82 -17.90 9.19 -0.27
N PRO A 83 -18.23 10.47 -0.56
CA PRO A 83 -17.44 11.32 -1.45
C PRO A 83 -15.95 11.45 -1.12
N SER A 84 -15.59 11.42 0.16
CA SER A 84 -14.23 11.64 0.65
C SER A 84 -13.41 10.36 0.84
N ASP A 85 -14.00 9.20 0.61
CA ASP A 85 -13.38 7.91 0.92
C ASP A 85 -12.81 7.24 -0.34
N ILE A 86 -11.66 6.59 -0.16
CA ILE A 86 -11.10 5.62 -1.11
C ILE A 86 -11.43 4.22 -0.62
N TYR A 87 -12.01 3.41 -1.50
CA TYR A 87 -12.16 1.98 -1.31
C TYR A 87 -11.03 1.24 -2.02
N LEU A 88 -10.27 0.43 -1.29
CA LEU A 88 -9.12 -0.31 -1.80
C LEU A 88 -9.43 -1.80 -1.84
N LEU A 89 -9.26 -2.41 -3.00
CA LEU A 89 -9.20 -3.86 -3.14
C LEU A 89 -7.85 -4.28 -3.71
N ARG A 90 -7.18 -5.25 -3.07
CA ARG A 90 -6.06 -5.97 -3.67
C ARG A 90 -6.56 -7.32 -4.18
N ILE A 91 -6.19 -7.66 -5.40
CA ILE A 91 -6.57 -8.92 -6.05
C ILE A 91 -5.27 -9.66 -6.34
N LEU A 92 -4.89 -10.52 -5.39
CA LEU A 92 -3.59 -11.22 -5.40
C LEU A 92 -3.40 -12.03 -6.70
N GLU A 93 -4.42 -12.78 -7.10
CA GLU A 93 -4.39 -13.63 -8.29
C GLU A 93 -4.20 -12.86 -9.59
N GLN A 94 -4.49 -11.56 -9.59
CA GLN A 94 -4.29 -10.68 -10.74
C GLN A 94 -3.12 -9.71 -10.53
N ASN A 95 -2.32 -9.84 -9.47
CA ASN A 95 -1.22 -8.90 -9.15
C ASN A 95 -1.64 -7.42 -9.29
N ALA A 96 -2.87 -7.11 -8.90
CA ALA A 96 -3.48 -5.82 -9.17
C ALA A 96 -4.17 -5.30 -7.92
N ALA A 97 -4.21 -3.98 -7.82
CA ALA A 97 -5.06 -3.28 -6.87
C ALA A 97 -6.00 -2.36 -7.63
N LEU A 98 -7.23 -2.30 -7.14
CA LEU A 98 -8.28 -1.41 -7.60
C LEU A 98 -8.58 -0.41 -6.48
N LEU A 99 -8.45 0.88 -6.78
CA LEU A 99 -9.00 1.95 -5.96
C LEU A 99 -10.27 2.46 -6.60
N MET A 100 -11.30 2.60 -5.79
CA MET A 100 -12.52 3.31 -6.16
C MET A 100 -12.59 4.58 -5.33
N ARG A 101 -12.97 5.69 -5.95
CA ARG A 101 -13.30 6.94 -5.24
C ARG A 101 -14.40 7.70 -5.94
N ARG A 102 -15.20 8.42 -5.18
CA ARG A 102 -16.15 9.38 -5.76
C ARG A 102 -15.44 10.64 -6.24
N HIS A 103 -15.98 11.27 -7.26
CA HIS A 103 -15.50 12.53 -7.80
C HIS A 103 -16.67 13.40 -8.23
N ILE A 104 -16.58 14.70 -7.96
CA ILE A 104 -17.57 15.67 -8.41
C ILE A 104 -16.89 16.62 -9.38
N GLN A 105 -17.42 16.71 -10.59
CA GLN A 105 -16.92 17.59 -11.64
C GLN A 105 -18.09 18.37 -12.23
N SER A 106 -18.04 19.71 -12.13
CA SER A 106 -19.08 20.60 -12.67
C SER A 106 -20.51 20.23 -12.24
N GLY A 107 -20.68 19.87 -10.95
CA GLY A 107 -21.97 19.47 -10.37
C GLY A 107 -22.44 18.05 -10.72
N LYS A 108 -21.69 17.31 -11.55
CA LYS A 108 -21.96 15.90 -11.86
C LYS A 108 -21.14 14.98 -10.95
N HIS A 109 -21.74 13.87 -10.57
CA HIS A 109 -21.14 12.88 -9.68
C HIS A 109 -20.65 11.67 -10.47
N PHE A 110 -19.45 11.23 -10.17
CA PHE A 110 -18.78 10.11 -10.83
C PHE A 110 -18.14 9.17 -9.80
N VAL A 111 -17.87 7.94 -10.24
CA VAL A 111 -16.94 7.02 -9.57
C VAL A 111 -15.74 6.82 -10.46
N ILE A 112 -14.56 7.09 -9.91
CA ILE A 112 -13.27 6.87 -10.57
C ILE A 112 -12.70 5.54 -10.08
N PHE A 113 -12.34 4.70 -11.03
CA PHE A 113 -11.65 3.42 -10.85
C PHE A 113 -10.19 3.62 -11.26
N GLU A 114 -9.27 3.33 -10.35
CA GLU A 114 -7.82 3.44 -10.57
C GLU A 114 -7.20 2.05 -10.36
N VAL A 115 -6.63 1.47 -11.42
CA VAL A 115 -5.99 0.15 -11.38
C VAL A 115 -4.47 0.30 -11.46
N PHE A 116 -3.76 -0.46 -10.63
CA PHE A 116 -2.31 -0.58 -10.71
C PHE A 116 -1.79 -1.96 -10.34
N GLU A 117 -0.65 -2.31 -10.91
CA GLU A 117 0.10 -3.52 -10.59
C GLU A 117 0.70 -3.42 -9.18
N THR A 118 0.64 -4.50 -8.40
CA THR A 118 1.10 -4.50 -7.00
C THR A 118 2.53 -4.99 -6.82
N SER A 119 3.03 -5.73 -7.81
CA SER A 119 4.34 -6.37 -7.78
C SER A 119 4.94 -6.45 -9.17
N ALA A 120 6.22 -6.14 -9.30
CA ALA A 120 6.91 -6.18 -10.58
C ALA A 120 7.37 -7.62 -10.89
N THR A 121 7.60 -7.91 -12.17
CA THR A 121 8.20 -9.20 -12.56
C THR A 121 9.64 -9.30 -12.03
N ALA A 122 10.09 -10.52 -11.76
CA ALA A 122 11.44 -10.78 -11.28
C ALA A 122 12.50 -10.16 -12.22
N LYS A 123 12.27 -10.23 -13.53
CA LYS A 123 13.12 -9.60 -14.55
C LYS A 123 13.27 -8.09 -14.30
N LYS A 124 12.16 -7.35 -14.15
CA LYS A 124 12.20 -5.90 -13.91
C LYS A 124 12.94 -5.57 -12.62
N VAL A 125 12.73 -6.36 -11.56
CA VAL A 125 13.42 -6.17 -10.27
C VAL A 125 14.94 -6.34 -10.43
N LEU A 126 15.37 -7.45 -11.04
CA LEU A 126 16.79 -7.77 -11.25
C LEU A 126 17.50 -6.82 -12.23
N GLU A 127 16.79 -6.25 -13.19
CA GLU A 127 17.31 -5.25 -14.13
C GLU A 127 17.42 -3.84 -13.50
N SER A 128 16.87 -3.62 -12.30
CA SER A 128 16.88 -2.30 -11.67
C SER A 128 18.17 -2.05 -10.88
N ASP A 129 18.83 -0.91 -11.10
CA ASP A 129 20.10 -0.55 -10.43
C ASP A 129 19.99 -0.27 -8.91
N ASN A 130 18.77 -0.35 -8.33
CA ASN A 130 18.52 -0.24 -6.88
C ASN A 130 17.03 -0.37 -6.54
N ALA A 131 16.20 0.27 -7.36
CA ALA A 131 14.79 0.48 -7.10
C ALA A 131 14.08 0.80 -8.42
N LEU A 132 12.87 0.30 -8.55
CA LEU A 132 11.98 0.59 -9.66
C LEU A 132 11.39 1.99 -9.50
N GLU A 133 11.49 2.81 -10.54
CA GLU A 133 10.65 4.00 -10.66
C GLU A 133 9.30 3.58 -11.24
N TRP A 134 8.25 3.79 -10.45
CA TRP A 134 6.93 3.28 -10.76
C TRP A 134 5.86 4.32 -10.50
N ASP A 135 5.05 4.59 -11.52
CA ASP A 135 3.93 5.52 -11.48
C ASP A 135 2.61 4.80 -11.17
N PHE A 136 1.82 5.39 -10.28
CA PHE A 136 0.52 4.88 -9.84
C PHE A 136 -0.56 5.97 -9.98
N PRO A 137 -1.78 5.66 -10.47
CA PRO A 137 -2.19 4.37 -11.00
C PRO A 137 -1.63 4.11 -12.41
N GLY A 138 -1.72 2.86 -12.86
CA GLY A 138 -1.36 2.47 -14.23
C GLY A 138 -2.43 2.84 -15.25
N ARG A 139 -3.71 2.70 -14.88
CA ARG A 139 -4.87 3.05 -15.71
C ARG A 139 -6.00 3.59 -14.83
N ALA A 140 -6.79 4.52 -15.36
CA ALA A 140 -7.95 5.04 -14.66
C ALA A 140 -9.11 5.32 -15.62
N ALA A 141 -10.32 5.04 -15.14
CA ALA A 141 -11.57 5.27 -15.86
C ALA A 141 -12.60 5.85 -14.90
N GLN A 142 -13.55 6.62 -15.44
CA GLN A 142 -14.65 7.16 -14.66
C GLN A 142 -15.99 6.83 -15.30
N ILE A 143 -16.97 6.51 -14.45
CA ILE A 143 -18.36 6.30 -14.85
C ILE A 143 -19.29 7.22 -14.05
N PRO A 144 -20.45 7.59 -14.59
CA PRO A 144 -21.48 8.30 -13.84
C PRO A 144 -21.90 7.57 -12.56
N LEU A 145 -22.13 8.32 -11.48
CA LEU A 145 -22.48 7.73 -10.19
C LEU A 145 -23.83 6.98 -10.24
N ASP A 146 -24.79 7.49 -11.00
CA ASP A 146 -26.10 6.86 -11.20
C ASP A 146 -25.97 5.48 -11.87
N VAL A 147 -25.05 5.33 -12.83
CA VAL A 147 -24.71 4.02 -13.42
C VAL A 147 -24.10 3.09 -12.38
N PHE A 148 -23.12 3.57 -11.59
CA PHE A 148 -22.53 2.78 -10.51
C PHE A 148 -23.57 2.35 -9.47
N GLN A 149 -24.58 3.18 -9.19
CA GLN A 149 -25.62 2.89 -8.21
C GLN A 149 -26.72 1.95 -8.72
N GLN A 150 -26.70 1.55 -9.99
CA GLN A 150 -27.62 0.54 -10.50
C GLN A 150 -27.34 -0.80 -9.80
N PRO A 151 -28.36 -1.43 -9.17
CA PRO A 151 -28.16 -2.70 -8.47
C PRO A 151 -27.54 -3.78 -9.36
N SER A 152 -27.97 -3.86 -10.63
CA SER A 152 -27.43 -4.80 -11.61
C SER A 152 -25.95 -4.54 -11.94
N PHE A 153 -25.52 -3.28 -11.96
CA PHE A 153 -24.11 -2.95 -12.20
C PHE A 153 -23.24 -3.37 -11.00
N GLN A 154 -23.65 -3.01 -9.79
CA GLN A 154 -22.92 -3.39 -8.58
C GLN A 154 -22.86 -4.90 -8.40
N ASP A 155 -23.97 -5.60 -8.62
CA ASP A 155 -24.07 -7.06 -8.50
C ASP A 155 -23.16 -7.79 -9.51
N ASN A 156 -23.07 -7.30 -10.75
CA ASN A 156 -22.15 -7.86 -11.74
C ASN A 156 -20.69 -7.53 -11.40
N LEU A 157 -20.40 -6.30 -10.97
CA LEU A 157 -19.04 -5.88 -10.63
C LEU A 157 -18.53 -6.63 -9.39
N SER A 158 -19.35 -6.80 -8.36
CA SER A 158 -18.94 -7.49 -7.12
C SER A 158 -18.65 -8.96 -7.37
N ARG A 159 -19.51 -9.68 -8.12
CA ARG A 159 -19.23 -11.07 -8.53
C ARG A 159 -18.00 -11.19 -9.41
N PHE A 160 -17.79 -10.26 -10.34
CA PHE A 160 -16.58 -10.24 -11.16
C PHE A 160 -15.32 -10.09 -10.30
N LEU A 161 -15.33 -9.16 -9.32
CA LEU A 161 -14.18 -8.94 -8.44
C LEU A 161 -13.92 -10.12 -7.49
N GLU A 162 -14.98 -10.75 -6.99
CA GLU A 162 -14.92 -11.98 -6.19
C GLU A 162 -14.27 -13.12 -7.00
N GLN A 163 -14.76 -13.38 -8.22
CA GLN A 163 -14.18 -14.39 -9.10
C GLN A 163 -12.72 -14.08 -9.46
N ALA A 164 -12.41 -12.81 -9.74
CA ALA A 164 -11.05 -12.37 -10.03
C ALA A 164 -10.08 -12.60 -8.85
N ALA A 165 -10.58 -12.60 -7.61
CA ALA A 165 -9.81 -12.84 -6.40
C ALA A 165 -9.63 -14.33 -6.08
N GLN A 166 -10.52 -15.20 -6.56
CA GLN A 166 -10.49 -16.65 -6.30
C GLN A 166 -9.80 -17.45 -7.42
N GLU A 167 -9.95 -17.03 -8.68
CA GLU A 167 -9.54 -17.84 -9.83
C GLU A 167 -8.24 -17.36 -10.47
N PRO A 168 -7.16 -18.16 -10.43
CA PRO A 168 -5.97 -17.89 -11.23
C PRO A 168 -6.29 -18.09 -12.72
N LEU A 169 -6.16 -17.03 -13.51
CA LEU A 169 -6.34 -17.13 -14.96
C LEU A 169 -5.03 -17.54 -15.62
N HIS A 170 -4.93 -18.81 -16.05
CA HIS A 170 -3.77 -19.36 -16.76
C HIS A 170 -3.32 -18.54 -17.98
N ARG A 171 -4.24 -17.78 -18.61
CA ARG A 171 -3.92 -16.89 -19.73
C ARG A 171 -3.03 -15.70 -19.31
N PHE A 172 -3.15 -15.24 -18.06
CA PHE A 172 -2.38 -14.12 -17.51
C PHE A 172 -1.22 -14.56 -16.59
N ALA A 173 -1.09 -15.87 -16.35
CA ALA A 173 0.03 -16.43 -15.60
C ALA A 173 1.37 -16.17 -16.31
N ALA A 174 2.42 -15.91 -15.53
CA ALA A 174 3.77 -15.76 -16.07
C ALA A 174 4.18 -17.04 -16.81
N ARG A 175 5.00 -16.92 -17.86
CA ARG A 175 5.44 -18.06 -18.67
C ARG A 175 6.96 -18.11 -18.77
N ALA A 176 7.52 -19.29 -18.53
CA ALA A 176 8.95 -19.53 -18.69
C ALA A 176 9.26 -19.71 -20.18
N LYS A 177 10.39 -19.19 -20.65
CA LYS A 177 10.95 -19.61 -21.94
C LYS A 177 11.92 -20.76 -21.69
N LYS A 178 11.46 -22.01 -21.87
CA LYS A 178 12.32 -23.20 -21.82
C LYS A 178 12.12 -24.04 -23.08
N ALA A 179 13.19 -24.19 -23.87
CA ALA A 179 13.34 -25.20 -24.92
C ALA A 179 12.08 -25.43 -25.80
N GLY A 180 11.56 -24.38 -26.43
CA GLY A 180 10.43 -24.48 -27.39
C GLY A 180 9.03 -24.59 -26.78
N ALA A 181 8.91 -24.80 -25.46
CA ALA A 181 7.64 -24.75 -24.73
C ALA A 181 7.57 -23.50 -23.83
N ALA A 182 6.35 -23.03 -23.56
CA ALA A 182 6.09 -21.90 -22.67
C ALA A 182 5.24 -22.32 -21.45
N PRO A 183 5.77 -23.19 -20.56
CA PRO A 183 5.05 -23.61 -19.37
C PRO A 183 4.81 -22.42 -18.43
N VAL A 184 3.76 -22.48 -17.63
CA VAL A 184 3.46 -21.49 -16.60
C VAL A 184 4.63 -21.43 -15.62
N GLU A 185 5.21 -20.25 -15.45
CA GLU A 185 6.28 -19.96 -14.49
C GLU A 185 5.64 -19.52 -13.18
N THR A 186 5.43 -20.48 -12.28
CA THR A 186 4.79 -20.25 -10.98
C THR A 186 5.63 -19.39 -10.04
N ARG A 187 6.91 -19.14 -10.34
CA ARG A 187 7.84 -18.36 -9.51
C ARG A 187 7.85 -16.86 -9.83
N ASP A 188 7.20 -16.43 -10.91
CA ASP A 188 7.12 -15.02 -11.31
C ASP A 188 5.70 -14.46 -11.12
N THR A 189 5.54 -13.14 -11.15
CA THR A 189 4.26 -12.49 -10.89
C THR A 189 3.27 -12.68 -12.04
N THR A 190 2.03 -13.05 -11.75
CA THR A 190 0.90 -12.98 -12.69
C THR A 190 0.72 -11.54 -13.21
N GLY A 191 0.26 -11.38 -14.45
CA GLY A 191 -0.04 -10.05 -15.01
C GLY A 191 -1.42 -9.53 -14.61
N PRO A 192 -1.63 -8.20 -14.56
CA PRO A 192 -2.91 -7.57 -14.19
C PRO A 192 -3.94 -7.56 -15.32
N GLY A 193 -3.83 -8.48 -16.28
CA GLY A 193 -4.52 -8.40 -17.56
C GLY A 193 -6.03 -8.43 -17.43
N LEU A 194 -6.59 -9.17 -16.46
CA LEU A 194 -8.02 -9.19 -16.22
C LEU A 194 -8.57 -7.81 -15.86
N LEU A 195 -7.89 -7.08 -14.98
CA LEU A 195 -8.35 -5.75 -14.60
C LEU A 195 -8.00 -4.75 -15.70
N THR A 196 -6.74 -4.73 -16.13
CA THR A 196 -6.23 -3.71 -17.04
C THR A 196 -6.72 -3.86 -18.47
N GLN A 197 -6.98 -5.07 -18.98
CA GLN A 197 -7.34 -5.33 -20.38
C GLN A 197 -8.80 -5.79 -20.56
N PHE A 198 -9.53 -6.09 -19.48
CA PHE A 198 -10.95 -6.45 -19.55
C PHE A 198 -11.84 -5.49 -18.74
N LEU A 199 -11.63 -5.36 -17.43
CA LEU A 199 -12.46 -4.46 -16.60
C LEU A 199 -12.35 -2.99 -17.07
N MET A 200 -11.13 -2.48 -17.24
CA MET A 200 -10.94 -1.07 -17.60
C MET A 200 -11.58 -0.67 -18.94
N PRO A 201 -11.44 -1.44 -20.04
CA PRO A 201 -12.18 -1.15 -21.27
C PRO A 201 -13.71 -1.15 -21.11
N LEU A 202 -14.28 -2.03 -20.28
CA LEU A 202 -15.73 -2.03 -20.02
C LEU A 202 -16.18 -0.77 -19.28
N LEU A 203 -15.41 -0.34 -18.28
CA LEU A 203 -15.66 0.91 -17.56
C LEU A 203 -15.53 2.13 -18.48
N GLU A 204 -14.55 2.12 -19.37
CA GLU A 204 -14.34 3.20 -20.35
C GLU A 204 -15.45 3.26 -21.40
N ALA A 205 -15.97 2.10 -21.85
CA ALA A 205 -17.12 2.05 -22.74
C ALA A 205 -18.40 2.56 -22.06
N THR A 206 -18.52 2.35 -20.74
CA THR A 206 -19.64 2.84 -19.92
C THR A 206 -19.53 4.33 -19.60
N GLY A 207 -18.30 4.85 -19.51
CA GLY A 207 -18.00 6.24 -19.20
C GLY A 207 -16.88 6.76 -20.09
N HIS A 208 -15.68 6.93 -19.54
CA HIS A 208 -14.48 7.26 -20.31
C HIS A 208 -13.19 7.08 -19.48
N SER A 209 -12.04 7.02 -20.18
CA SER A 209 -10.72 7.07 -19.55
C SER A 209 -10.48 8.43 -18.93
N VAL A 210 -9.78 8.47 -17.79
CA VAL A 210 -9.37 9.70 -17.12
C VAL A 210 -7.89 9.72 -16.85
N ASP A 211 -7.25 10.86 -17.09
CA ASP A 211 -5.91 11.09 -16.59
C ASP A 211 -6.01 11.60 -15.15
N THR A 212 -5.33 10.91 -14.24
CA THR A 212 -5.35 11.27 -12.83
C THR A 212 -3.92 11.54 -12.39
N LEU A 213 -3.75 12.43 -11.40
CA LEU A 213 -2.41 12.78 -10.92
C LEU A 213 -1.63 11.53 -10.53
N LYS A 214 -0.50 11.27 -11.20
CA LYS A 214 0.31 10.08 -10.93
C LYS A 214 1.18 10.29 -9.69
N ILE A 215 1.21 9.27 -8.84
CA ILE A 215 2.15 9.17 -7.72
C ILE A 215 3.34 8.35 -8.20
N ARG A 216 4.48 9.01 -8.41
CA ARG A 216 5.75 8.32 -8.65
C ARG A 216 6.34 7.82 -7.35
N LYS A 217 6.60 6.52 -7.24
CA LYS A 217 7.33 5.92 -6.12
C LYS A 217 8.60 5.24 -6.62
N ARG A 218 9.62 5.28 -5.76
CA ARG A 218 10.78 4.38 -5.84
C ARG A 218 10.47 3.13 -5.03
N VAL A 219 10.17 2.02 -5.72
CA VAL A 219 9.80 0.74 -5.12
C VAL A 219 11.05 -0.14 -5.08
N ARG A 220 11.47 -0.50 -3.87
CA ARG A 220 12.50 -1.52 -3.65
C ARG A 220 11.81 -2.86 -3.43
N ASP A 221 12.21 -3.84 -4.22
CA ASP A 221 11.88 -5.26 -4.11
C ASP A 221 13.20 -6.03 -4.29
N ASP A 222 13.20 -7.30 -3.94
CA ASP A 222 14.33 -8.21 -4.15
C ASP A 222 13.79 -9.57 -4.61
N VAL A 223 14.62 -10.34 -5.30
CA VAL A 223 14.34 -11.71 -5.73
C VAL A 223 15.44 -12.59 -5.18
N ASN A 224 15.37 -12.88 -3.88
CA ASN A 224 16.40 -13.64 -3.19
C ASN A 224 16.00 -15.13 -3.14
N ILE A 225 16.79 -16.00 -3.78
CA ILE A 225 16.55 -17.44 -3.80
C ILE A 225 17.86 -18.20 -3.57
N HIS A 226 17.82 -19.15 -2.63
CA HIS A 226 18.93 -20.07 -2.41
C HIS A 226 18.38 -21.45 -2.04
N ASN A 227 18.59 -22.45 -2.92
CA ASN A 227 18.17 -23.84 -2.76
C ASN A 227 16.67 -24.10 -2.44
N GLY A 228 15.80 -23.09 -2.54
CA GLY A 228 14.35 -23.19 -2.31
C GLY A 228 13.52 -23.19 -3.61
N GLU A 229 12.24 -23.57 -3.51
CA GLU A 229 11.32 -23.63 -4.64
C GLU A 229 10.83 -22.25 -5.12
N SER A 230 10.68 -21.28 -4.20
CA SER A 230 10.20 -19.93 -4.49
C SER A 230 11.07 -18.87 -3.82
N PRO A 231 11.41 -17.76 -4.53
CA PRO A 231 12.22 -16.69 -3.97
C PRO A 231 11.49 -15.98 -2.83
N TRP A 232 12.25 -15.42 -1.88
CA TRP A 232 11.75 -14.33 -1.07
C TRP A 232 11.50 -13.11 -1.96
N ARG A 233 10.35 -12.48 -1.75
CA ARG A 233 9.86 -11.30 -2.47
C ARG A 233 9.23 -10.38 -1.44
N ARG A 234 9.33 -9.08 -1.64
CA ARG A 234 8.64 -8.14 -0.76
C ARG A 234 7.13 -8.26 -0.91
N ASP A 235 6.41 -8.29 0.21
CA ASP A 235 4.97 -8.50 0.20
C ASP A 235 4.23 -7.36 -0.56
N PRO A 236 3.39 -7.69 -1.57
CA PRO A 236 2.69 -6.69 -2.39
C PRO A 236 1.66 -5.84 -1.64
N SER A 237 1.23 -6.25 -0.44
CA SER A 237 0.34 -5.44 0.40
C SER A 237 1.02 -4.14 0.81
N TRP A 238 2.33 -4.15 1.02
CA TRP A 238 3.08 -2.96 1.43
C TRP A 238 3.08 -1.83 0.39
N PRO A 239 3.50 -2.03 -0.88
CA PRO A 239 3.38 -0.98 -1.89
C PRO A 239 1.91 -0.57 -2.11
N THR A 240 0.97 -1.52 -2.08
CA THR A 240 -0.46 -1.27 -2.25
C THR A 240 -1.01 -0.29 -1.21
N LEU A 241 -0.84 -0.59 0.07
CA LEU A 241 -1.26 0.27 1.18
C LEU A 241 -0.55 1.62 1.12
N ARG A 242 0.74 1.64 0.78
CA ARG A 242 1.51 2.89 0.62
C ARG A 242 1.01 3.78 -0.51
N VAL A 243 0.51 3.21 -1.59
CA VAL A 243 -0.09 3.95 -2.71
C VAL A 243 -1.45 4.50 -2.27
N ALA A 244 -2.32 3.65 -1.73
CA ALA A 244 -3.66 4.04 -1.30
C ALA A 244 -3.64 5.16 -0.24
N VAL A 245 -2.82 5.03 0.80
CA VAL A 245 -2.75 6.04 1.87
C VAL A 245 -2.17 7.36 1.37
N GLN A 246 -1.12 7.32 0.54
CA GLN A 246 -0.60 8.57 -0.06
C GLN A 246 -1.66 9.21 -0.97
N ARG A 247 -2.40 8.40 -1.73
CA ARG A 247 -3.47 8.86 -2.61
C ARG A 247 -4.56 9.56 -1.82
N GLN A 248 -5.06 8.92 -0.76
CA GLN A 248 -6.06 9.50 0.14
C GLN A 248 -5.58 10.82 0.72
N LEU A 249 -4.37 10.86 1.28
CA LEU A 249 -3.79 12.06 1.88
C LEU A 249 -3.64 13.22 0.89
N CYS A 250 -3.16 12.94 -0.33
CA CYS A 250 -3.01 13.96 -1.35
C CYS A 250 -4.37 14.50 -1.84
N LEU A 251 -5.40 13.65 -1.91
CA LEU A 251 -6.75 14.09 -2.25
C LEU A 251 -7.40 14.91 -1.14
N SER A 252 -7.19 14.54 0.13
CA SER A 252 -7.80 15.22 1.28
C SER A 252 -7.08 16.50 1.69
N LEU A 253 -5.75 16.53 1.60
CA LEU A 253 -4.92 17.62 2.14
C LEU A 253 -4.20 18.44 1.07
N GLY A 254 -4.24 18.02 -0.20
CA GLY A 254 -3.41 18.59 -1.26
C GLY A 254 -2.04 17.91 -1.40
N SER A 255 -1.31 18.29 -2.45
CA SER A 255 -0.09 17.58 -2.87
C SER A 255 1.06 17.69 -1.86
N GLU A 256 1.35 18.89 -1.36
CA GLU A 256 2.49 19.15 -0.47
C GLU A 256 2.22 18.59 0.94
N GLU A 257 1.11 18.99 1.56
CA GLU A 257 0.68 18.56 2.88
C GLU A 257 0.39 17.06 2.92
N GLY A 258 -0.32 16.53 1.92
CA GLY A 258 -0.61 15.10 1.84
C GLY A 258 0.65 14.26 1.71
N ARG A 259 1.65 14.73 0.95
CA ARG A 259 2.96 14.07 0.83
C ARG A 259 3.74 14.14 2.14
N ALA A 260 3.67 15.26 2.88
CA ALA A 260 4.29 15.39 4.19
C ALA A 260 3.65 14.42 5.18
N SER A 261 2.33 14.47 5.36
CA SER A 261 1.55 13.58 6.23
C SER A 261 1.82 12.11 5.95
N TYR A 262 1.91 11.73 4.67
CA TYR A 262 2.23 10.36 4.26
C TYR A 262 3.59 9.92 4.79
N LYS A 263 4.62 10.78 4.67
CA LYS A 263 5.96 10.43 5.11
C LYS A 263 6.08 10.36 6.63
N PHE A 264 5.37 11.21 7.35
CA PHE A 264 5.28 11.11 8.81
C PHE A 264 4.57 9.84 9.24
N LEU A 265 3.50 9.43 8.56
CA LEU A 265 2.86 8.14 8.80
C LEU A 265 3.83 6.97 8.64
N ILE A 266 4.66 6.97 7.60
CA ILE A 266 5.69 5.93 7.44
C ILE A 266 6.74 6.00 8.56
N CYS A 267 7.08 7.17 9.08
CA CYS A 267 7.98 7.29 10.22
C CYS A 267 7.34 6.74 11.51
N ALA A 268 6.06 7.03 11.75
CA ALA A 268 5.30 6.49 12.87
C ALA A 268 5.22 4.96 12.83
N VAL A 269 4.94 4.36 11.65
CA VAL A 269 4.98 2.90 11.46
C VAL A 269 6.34 2.31 11.82
N LEU A 270 7.44 2.92 11.35
CA LEU A 270 8.80 2.43 11.62
C LEU A 270 9.19 2.63 13.09
N ALA A 271 8.71 3.67 13.74
CA ALA A 271 8.99 3.95 15.13
C ALA A 271 8.22 3.01 16.08
N GLN A 272 6.98 2.64 15.73
CA GLN A 272 6.25 1.54 16.38
C GLN A 272 6.97 0.21 16.21
N LEU A 273 7.40 -0.12 14.98
CA LEU A 273 8.20 -1.33 14.74
C LEU A 273 9.47 -1.34 15.58
N LEU A 274 10.16 -0.21 15.71
CA LEU A 274 11.38 -0.10 16.51
C LEU A 274 11.13 -0.40 17.99
N LYS A 275 10.00 0.07 18.55
CA LYS A 275 9.58 -0.25 19.92
C LYS A 275 9.37 -1.76 20.09
N ASP A 276 8.69 -2.40 19.13
CA ASP A 276 8.42 -3.84 19.20
C ASP A 276 9.66 -4.70 19.01
N CYS A 277 10.65 -4.23 18.26
CA CYS A 277 11.93 -4.93 18.09
C CYS A 277 12.80 -4.91 19.35
N ALA A 278 12.62 -3.92 20.24
CA ALA A 278 13.46 -3.76 21.43
C ALA A 278 13.35 -5.00 22.34
N GLY A 279 14.49 -5.68 22.55
CA GLY A 279 14.57 -6.89 23.37
C GLY A 279 14.01 -8.16 22.71
N ARG A 280 13.51 -8.09 21.47
CA ARG A 280 12.96 -9.24 20.73
C ARG A 280 13.77 -9.62 19.50
N LEU A 281 14.29 -8.62 18.77
CA LEU A 281 15.18 -8.84 17.63
C LEU A 281 16.63 -8.56 18.00
N SER A 282 17.56 -8.97 17.14
CA SER A 282 18.99 -8.72 17.37
C SER A 282 19.28 -7.20 17.46
N PRO A 283 20.31 -6.81 18.25
CA PRO A 283 20.73 -5.40 18.33
C PRO A 283 21.04 -4.80 16.95
N ASP A 284 21.66 -5.57 16.06
CA ASP A 284 22.02 -5.11 14.71
C ASP A 284 20.79 -4.75 13.87
N MET A 285 19.74 -5.58 13.90
CA MET A 285 18.47 -5.28 13.22
C MET A 285 17.84 -4.00 13.77
N THR A 286 17.85 -3.84 15.09
CA THR A 286 17.34 -2.64 15.77
C THR A 286 18.13 -1.39 15.37
N LEU A 287 19.46 -1.48 15.26
CA LEU A 287 20.33 -0.39 14.79
C LEU A 287 20.06 -0.02 13.33
N VAL A 288 19.87 -1.00 12.45
CA VAL A 288 19.51 -0.78 11.04
C VAL A 288 18.19 0.00 10.92
N LEU A 289 17.17 -0.41 11.69
CA LEU A 289 15.87 0.27 11.72
C LEU A 289 15.98 1.68 12.30
N ARG A 290 16.68 1.85 13.43
CA ARG A 290 16.92 3.17 14.03
C ARG A 290 17.60 4.11 13.04
N ALA A 291 18.68 3.66 12.38
CA ALA A 291 19.39 4.46 11.38
C ALA A 291 18.49 4.83 10.18
N LYS A 292 17.62 3.90 9.74
CA LYS A 292 16.64 4.17 8.68
C LYS A 292 15.63 5.24 9.09
N LEU A 293 15.11 5.17 10.32
CA LEU A 293 14.18 6.15 10.87
C LEU A 293 14.83 7.53 11.02
N CYS A 294 16.01 7.63 11.65
CA CYS A 294 16.73 8.88 11.82
C CYS A 294 17.01 9.57 10.47
N ARG A 295 17.47 8.81 9.45
CA ARG A 295 17.68 9.36 8.10
C ARG A 295 16.39 9.89 7.46
N ARG A 296 15.24 9.26 7.72
CA ARG A 296 13.94 9.74 7.20
C ARG A 296 13.50 11.02 7.90
N LEU A 297 13.63 11.09 9.22
CA LEU A 297 13.30 12.29 10.00
C LEU A 297 14.20 13.48 9.62
N ALA A 298 15.51 13.25 9.47
CA ALA A 298 16.44 14.29 8.99
C ALA A 298 16.06 14.83 7.59
N LYS A 299 15.62 13.96 6.68
CA LYS A 299 15.11 14.39 5.36
C LYS A 299 13.80 15.19 5.49
N LEU A 300 12.92 14.85 6.42
CA LEU A 300 11.70 15.61 6.67
C LEU A 300 12.00 17.00 7.23
N GLU A 301 13.00 17.14 8.10
CA GLU A 301 13.42 18.44 8.61
C GLU A 301 13.97 19.34 7.48
N GLN A 302 14.77 18.76 6.57
CA GLN A 302 15.25 19.45 5.38
C GLN A 302 14.12 19.83 4.41
N GLU A 303 13.06 19.02 4.31
CA GLU A 303 11.89 19.35 3.50
C GLU A 303 11.06 20.47 4.14
N LYS A 304 10.86 20.43 5.46
CA LYS A 304 10.19 21.49 6.23
C LYS A 304 10.83 22.85 6.01
N SER A 305 12.17 22.94 6.00
CA SER A 305 12.87 24.22 5.80
C SER A 305 12.62 24.81 4.41
N LYS A 306 12.29 23.98 3.42
CA LYS A 306 12.01 24.36 2.02
C LYS A 306 10.52 24.46 1.71
N ALA A 307 9.65 23.98 2.60
CA ALA A 307 8.22 23.89 2.40
C ALA A 307 7.56 25.28 2.34
N SER A 308 6.36 25.34 1.76
CA SER A 308 5.51 26.53 1.79
C SER A 308 5.14 26.92 3.23
N LYS A 309 4.71 28.17 3.46
CA LYS A 309 4.31 28.64 4.79
C LYS A 309 3.15 27.80 5.37
N ALA A 310 2.19 27.41 4.52
CA ALA A 310 1.07 26.55 4.90
C ALA A 310 1.55 25.15 5.31
N ALA A 311 2.35 24.50 4.46
CA ALA A 311 2.87 23.17 4.72
C ALA A 311 3.80 23.14 5.97
N ARG A 312 4.61 24.18 6.23
CA ARG A 312 5.46 24.25 7.43
C ARG A 312 4.69 24.06 8.73
N GLY A 313 3.48 24.60 8.83
CA GLY A 313 2.60 24.40 9.99
C GLY A 313 2.26 22.91 10.18
N VAL A 314 1.91 22.22 9.08
CA VAL A 314 1.64 20.78 9.08
C VAL A 314 2.89 19.97 9.47
N PHE A 315 4.06 20.31 8.92
CA PHE A 315 5.31 19.66 9.31
C PHE A 315 5.60 19.82 10.81
N GLN A 316 5.45 21.04 11.35
CA GLN A 316 5.69 21.30 12.78
C GLN A 316 4.74 20.48 13.64
N ALA A 317 3.44 20.53 13.38
CA ALA A 317 2.44 19.76 14.13
C ALA A 317 2.74 18.26 14.10
N LEU A 318 3.10 17.70 12.93
CA LEU A 318 3.43 16.28 12.81
C LEU A 318 4.73 15.91 13.53
N PHE A 319 5.74 16.80 13.55
CA PHE A 319 6.94 16.60 14.36
C PHE A 319 6.62 16.59 15.84
N ASP A 320 5.75 17.47 16.32
CA ASP A 320 5.35 17.54 17.72
C ASP A 320 4.55 16.29 18.13
N THR A 321 3.59 15.86 17.31
CA THR A 321 2.82 14.63 17.55
C THR A 321 3.71 13.38 17.58
N VAL A 322 4.62 13.24 16.61
CA VAL A 322 5.55 12.11 16.59
C VAL A 322 6.51 12.21 17.78
N GLY A 323 7.11 13.38 18.02
CA GLY A 323 8.05 13.60 19.13
C GLY A 323 7.45 13.25 20.49
N ALA A 324 6.25 13.73 20.80
CA ALA A 324 5.58 13.47 22.07
C ALA A 324 5.43 11.96 22.37
N GLN A 325 5.26 11.13 21.35
CA GLN A 325 5.10 9.68 21.54
C GLN A 325 6.39 8.89 21.74
N TYR A 326 7.55 9.49 21.44
CA TYR A 326 8.85 8.83 21.48
C TYR A 326 9.83 9.49 22.47
N TYR A 327 9.53 10.67 23.00
CA TYR A 327 10.29 11.30 24.08
C TYR A 327 9.95 10.78 25.49
N ASP A 328 8.83 10.07 25.66
CA ASP A 328 8.47 9.37 26.92
C ASP A 328 9.13 7.99 27.08
N ALA A 329 10.13 7.65 26.26
CA ALA A 329 10.95 6.46 26.51
C ALA A 329 11.99 6.81 27.60
N PRO A 330 12.00 6.11 28.76
CA PRO A 330 12.97 6.38 29.81
C PRO A 330 14.38 6.22 29.27
N ASP A 331 15.22 7.19 29.59
CA ASP A 331 16.63 7.21 29.26
C ASP A 331 17.31 5.93 29.80
N PRO A 332 17.86 5.06 28.92
CA PRO A 332 18.53 3.85 29.37
C PRO A 332 19.82 4.12 30.16
N SER A 333 20.27 5.38 30.24
CA SER A 333 21.41 5.78 31.08
C SER A 333 21.06 5.97 32.57
N ALA A 334 19.77 5.96 32.95
CA ALA A 334 19.37 6.11 34.36
C ALA A 334 19.50 4.82 35.20
N SER A 335 19.84 3.68 34.59
CA SER A 335 19.87 2.37 35.25
C SER A 335 21.26 1.93 35.76
N ILE A 336 22.33 2.72 35.53
CA ILE A 336 23.70 2.37 35.95
C ILE A 336 24.14 3.26 37.12
N SER A 337 23.27 3.42 38.10
CA SER A 337 23.63 3.98 39.41
C SER A 337 22.76 3.37 40.49
N ARG A 338 23.08 2.13 40.86
CA ARG A 338 22.92 1.59 42.21
C ARG A 338 23.81 0.37 42.41
#